data_AF-A0A832WRA9-F1
#
_entry.id   AF-A0A832WRA9-F1
#
_cell.length_a   1.000
_cell.length_b   1.000
_cell.length_c   1.000
_cell.angle_alpha   90.00
_cell.angle_beta   90.00
_cell.angle_gamma   90.00
#
_symmetry.space_group_name_H-M   'P 1'
#
loop_
_entity.id
_entity.type
_entity.pdbx_description
1 polymer ?
#
loop_
_entity_poly.entity_id
_entity_poly.type
_entity_poly.pdbx_seq_one_letter_code
_entity_poly.pdbx_strand_id
1 'polypeptide(L)'
;MPIEEVVNRIVKLNDGLRYFWTNAGGWAPIEAAQLLSKSRLDWQVSLSRSLKIWLEVPSADENDGRLILAWANLGSLAEGTMKLFLSVHFVDYQNDIEPIKEKNGNLIDPDVLHLGRMRHFFKKRIWSNRDFDWDAWIQKIQQRRNAIHAYKDKDIGTFDEFFVDVRQYLIFLQEMNSGLPYPDSGYRPREELKIRTKCAYISRTHPDF
;
A
#
# COMPACT_ATOMS: atom_id res chain seq x y z
N MET A 1 12.17 -7.79 11.92
CA MET A 1 12.64 -6.71 11.02
C MET A 1 12.51 -5.36 11.71
N PRO A 2 13.59 -4.56 11.77
CA PRO A 2 13.53 -3.18 12.25
C PRO A 2 12.47 -2.37 11.51
N ILE A 3 11.73 -1.53 12.21
CA ILE A 3 10.61 -0.78 11.62
C ILE A 3 11.07 0.19 10.52
N GLU A 4 12.26 0.78 10.67
CA GLU A 4 12.85 1.66 9.65
C GLU A 4 13.09 0.92 8.33
N GLU A 5 13.56 -0.34 8.40
CA GLU A 5 13.74 -1.18 7.22
C GLU A 5 12.40 -1.45 6.52
N VAL A 6 11.36 -1.75 7.29
CA VAL A 6 9.99 -1.96 6.79
C VAL A 6 9.49 -0.72 6.05
N VAL A 7 9.64 0.47 6.66
CA VAL A 7 9.24 1.75 6.03
C VAL A 7 10.01 1.98 4.73
N ASN A 8 11.32 1.76 4.71
CA ASN A 8 12.12 1.93 3.49
C ASN A 8 11.69 0.95 2.37
N ARG A 9 11.30 -0.28 2.73
CA ARG A 9 10.76 -1.26 1.79
C ARG A 9 9.40 -0.85 1.22
N ILE A 10 8.48 -0.35 2.07
CA ILE A 10 7.20 0.23 1.65
C ILE A 10 7.42 1.37 0.65
N VAL A 11 8.33 2.29 0.95
CA VAL A 11 8.66 3.43 0.07
C VAL A 11 9.17 2.95 -1.28
N LYS A 12 10.13 2.01 -1.27
CA LYS A 12 10.70 1.46 -2.50
C LYS A 12 9.65 0.75 -3.35
N LEU A 13 8.75 -0.01 -2.72
CA LEU A 13 7.71 -0.72 -3.45
C LEU A 13 6.70 0.24 -4.07
N ASN A 14 6.23 1.25 -3.32
CA ASN A 14 5.34 2.29 -3.86
C ASN A 14 6.01 3.11 -4.99
N ASP A 15 7.31 3.41 -4.88
CA ASP A 15 8.04 4.16 -5.91
C ASP A 15 8.14 3.35 -7.22
N GLY A 16 8.39 2.04 -7.12
CA GLY A 16 8.36 1.14 -8.28
C GLY A 16 6.97 0.99 -8.89
N LEU A 17 5.92 0.88 -8.05
CA LEU A 17 4.53 0.86 -8.51
C LEU A 17 4.18 2.14 -9.28
N ARG A 18 4.54 3.31 -8.73
CA ARG A 18 4.38 4.59 -9.41
C ARG A 18 5.13 4.62 -10.74
N TYR A 19 6.41 4.25 -10.74
CA TYR A 19 7.26 4.31 -11.93
C TYR A 19 6.65 3.52 -13.10
N PHE A 20 6.15 2.31 -12.81
CA PHE A 20 5.54 1.46 -13.82
C PHE A 20 4.13 1.94 -14.20
N TRP A 21 3.21 2.03 -13.23
CA TRP A 21 1.78 2.20 -13.51
C TRP A 21 1.38 3.60 -13.97
N THR A 22 2.17 4.64 -13.66
CA THR A 22 1.93 5.98 -14.26
C THR A 22 2.09 5.97 -15.78
N ASN A 23 2.88 5.05 -16.33
CA ASN A 23 3.14 4.91 -17.76
C ASN A 23 2.60 3.59 -18.32
N ALA A 24 1.42 3.15 -17.86
CA ALA A 24 0.83 1.86 -18.24
C ALA A 24 0.37 1.76 -19.71
N GLY A 25 0.53 2.82 -20.51
CA GLY A 25 0.15 2.84 -21.93
C GLY A 25 0.90 1.76 -22.72
N GLY A 26 0.15 1.00 -23.54
CA GLY A 26 0.69 -0.13 -24.30
C GLY A 26 0.75 -1.45 -23.53
N TRP A 27 0.53 -1.43 -22.21
CA TRP A 27 0.51 -2.62 -21.36
C TRP A 27 -0.86 -2.91 -20.74
N ALA A 28 -1.55 -1.86 -20.29
CA ALA A 28 -2.91 -1.95 -19.77
C ALA A 28 -3.94 -1.57 -20.86
N PRO A 29 -5.20 -2.03 -20.74
CA PRO A 29 -6.31 -1.49 -21.53
C PRO A 29 -6.37 0.04 -21.47
N ILE A 30 -6.87 0.67 -22.53
CA ILE A 30 -6.83 2.12 -22.71
C ILE A 30 -7.53 2.83 -21.53
N GLU A 31 -8.65 2.30 -21.08
CA GLU A 31 -9.46 2.82 -19.97
C GLU A 31 -8.68 2.80 -18.66
N ALA A 32 -8.01 1.68 -18.36
CA ALA A 32 -7.16 1.53 -17.18
C ALA A 32 -5.95 2.46 -17.24
N ALA A 33 -5.27 2.54 -18.39
CA ALA A 33 -4.12 3.41 -18.59
C ALA A 33 -4.48 4.89 -18.43
N GLN A 34 -5.64 5.32 -18.94
CA GLN A 34 -6.14 6.69 -18.78
C GLN A 34 -6.45 7.01 -17.32
N LEU A 35 -7.09 6.10 -16.57
CA LEU A 35 -7.37 6.27 -15.15
C LEU A 35 -6.07 6.36 -14.33
N LEU A 36 -5.10 5.48 -14.60
CA LEU A 36 -3.81 5.47 -13.91
C LEU A 36 -2.95 6.71 -14.22
N SER A 37 -3.01 7.25 -15.45
CA SER A 37 -2.28 8.46 -15.83
C SER A 37 -2.70 9.70 -15.03
N LYS A 38 -3.94 9.72 -14.52
CA LYS A 38 -4.49 10.81 -13.69
C LYS A 38 -4.36 10.53 -12.19
N SER A 39 -4.09 9.28 -11.83
CA SER A 39 -4.01 8.83 -10.44
C SER A 39 -2.76 9.42 -9.74
N ARG A 40 -2.93 9.92 -8.52
CA ARG A 40 -1.85 10.54 -7.72
C ARG A 40 -0.95 9.50 -7.05
N LEU A 41 -0.33 8.63 -7.85
CA LEU A 41 0.64 7.65 -7.37
C LEU A 41 1.90 8.33 -6.80
N ASP A 42 2.19 9.57 -7.22
CA ASP A 42 3.18 10.44 -6.58
C ASP A 42 2.84 10.76 -5.12
N TRP A 43 1.57 11.02 -4.81
CA TRP A 43 1.11 11.22 -3.43
C TRP A 43 1.16 9.95 -2.61
N GLN A 44 0.84 8.79 -3.20
CA GLN A 44 1.01 7.50 -2.54
C GLN A 44 2.46 7.29 -2.08
N VAL A 45 3.43 7.59 -2.95
CA VAL A 45 4.86 7.55 -2.59
C VAL A 45 5.19 8.58 -1.52
N SER A 46 4.69 9.82 -1.64
CA SER A 46 4.92 10.87 -0.65
C SER A 46 4.41 10.47 0.74
N LEU A 47 3.19 9.94 0.84
CA LEU A 47 2.60 9.44 2.09
C LEU A 47 3.43 8.31 2.70
N SER A 48 3.97 7.42 1.86
CA SER A 48 4.83 6.33 2.33
C SER A 48 6.14 6.83 2.92
N ARG A 49 6.72 7.90 2.35
CA ARG A 49 7.90 8.57 2.90
C ARG A 49 7.58 9.24 4.24
N SER A 50 6.38 9.80 4.38
CA SER A 50 5.91 10.41 5.63
C SER A 50 5.75 9.41 6.79
N LEU A 51 5.78 8.08 6.55
CA LEU A 51 5.85 7.11 7.64
C LEU A 51 7.09 7.28 8.52
N LYS A 52 8.16 7.89 7.98
CA LYS A 52 9.40 8.18 8.72
C LYS A 52 9.19 9.15 9.88
N ILE A 53 8.20 10.05 9.77
CA ILE A 53 7.84 11.01 10.83
C ILE A 53 7.44 10.27 12.11
N TRP A 54 6.82 9.09 11.97
CA TRP A 54 6.32 8.33 13.10
C TRP A 54 7.40 7.54 13.82
N LEU A 55 8.61 7.43 13.26
CA LEU A 55 9.74 6.72 13.88
C LEU A 55 10.37 7.52 15.03
N GLU A 56 10.14 8.82 15.06
CA GLU A 56 10.57 9.70 16.13
C GLU A 56 9.68 9.50 17.37
N VAL A 57 10.30 9.50 18.54
CA VAL A 57 9.58 9.40 19.82
C VAL A 57 8.75 10.68 20.02
N PRO A 58 7.43 10.59 20.19
CA PRO A 58 6.59 11.76 20.43
C PRO A 58 6.85 12.35 21.82
N SER A 59 6.65 13.66 21.97
CA SER A 59 6.49 14.25 23.31
C SER A 59 5.18 13.73 23.95
N ALA A 60 5.09 13.79 25.28
CA ALA A 60 3.90 13.31 26.00
C ALA A 60 2.62 14.05 25.55
N ASP A 61 2.71 15.36 25.33
CA ASP A 61 1.56 16.21 24.96
C ASP A 61 1.08 15.99 23.53
N GLU A 62 1.93 15.44 22.65
CA GLU A 62 1.61 15.23 21.23
C GLU A 62 1.25 13.77 20.92
N ASN A 63 1.39 12.85 21.88
CA ASN A 63 1.33 11.41 21.65
C ASN A 63 0.06 10.98 20.91
N ASP A 64 -1.11 11.38 21.41
CA ASP A 64 -2.40 10.96 20.86
C ASP A 64 -2.66 11.59 19.48
N GLY A 65 -2.35 12.87 19.34
CA GLY A 65 -2.45 13.58 18.06
C GLY A 65 -1.56 12.97 16.99
N ARG A 66 -0.30 12.64 17.34
CA ARG A 66 0.63 11.97 16.42
C ARG A 66 0.16 10.58 16.06
N LEU A 67 -0.38 9.81 17.01
CA LEU A 67 -0.90 8.47 16.74
C LEU A 67 -2.12 8.50 15.82
N ILE A 68 -3.05 9.44 16.02
CA ILE A 68 -4.20 9.67 15.14
C ILE A 68 -3.75 9.96 13.70
N LEU A 69 -2.78 10.87 13.54
CA LEU A 69 -2.23 11.22 12.22
C LEU A 69 -1.47 10.06 11.59
N ALA A 70 -0.77 9.25 12.39
CA ALA A 70 -0.09 8.05 11.94
C ALA A 70 -1.10 7.03 11.36
N TRP A 71 -2.21 6.77 12.07
CA TRP A 71 -3.31 5.94 11.56
C TRP A 71 -3.97 6.50 10.31
N ALA A 72 -4.15 7.83 10.23
CA ALA A 72 -4.70 8.47 9.03
C ALA A 72 -3.76 8.30 7.82
N ASN A 73 -2.44 8.41 8.03
CA ASN A 73 -1.44 8.15 6.99
C ASN A 73 -1.50 6.68 6.53
N LEU A 74 -1.44 5.72 7.45
CA LEU A 74 -1.51 4.29 7.12
C LEU A 74 -2.83 3.92 6.42
N GLY A 75 -3.96 4.48 6.86
CA GLY A 75 -5.25 4.27 6.21
C GLY A 75 -5.32 4.83 4.79
N SER A 76 -4.67 5.97 4.55
CA SER A 76 -4.58 6.54 3.20
C SER A 76 -3.72 5.68 2.28
N LEU A 77 -2.63 5.12 2.82
CA LEU A 77 -1.77 4.19 2.08
C LEU A 77 -2.49 2.89 1.71
N ALA A 78 -3.19 2.27 2.66
CA ALA A 78 -3.98 1.06 2.39
C ALA A 78 -5.09 1.32 1.36
N GLU A 79 -5.81 2.44 1.49
CA GLU A 79 -6.85 2.86 0.54
C GLU A 79 -6.26 3.07 -0.87
N GLY A 80 -5.14 3.78 -0.99
CA GLY A 80 -4.48 4.03 -2.26
C GLY A 80 -3.97 2.75 -2.94
N THR A 81 -3.49 1.77 -2.16
CA THR A 81 -3.12 0.45 -2.68
C THR A 81 -4.32 -0.31 -3.24
N MET A 82 -5.46 -0.30 -2.54
CA MET A 82 -6.69 -0.92 -3.05
C MET A 82 -7.21 -0.24 -4.32
N LYS A 83 -7.15 1.10 -4.36
CA LYS A 83 -7.53 1.88 -5.55
C LYS A 83 -6.65 1.55 -6.74
N LEU A 84 -5.33 1.51 -6.55
CA LEU A 84 -4.40 1.09 -7.61
C LEU A 84 -4.77 -0.29 -8.16
N PHE A 85 -5.04 -1.26 -7.28
CA PHE A 85 -5.40 -2.61 -7.70
C PHE A 85 -6.66 -2.62 -8.58
N LEU A 86 -7.72 -1.94 -8.16
CA LEU A 86 -8.95 -1.84 -8.97
C LEU A 86 -8.74 -1.05 -10.27
N SER A 87 -7.92 0.01 -10.26
CA SER A 87 -7.64 0.80 -11.47
C SER A 87 -6.87 0.01 -12.51
N VAL A 88 -5.94 -0.85 -12.08
CA VAL A 88 -5.21 -1.74 -13.00
C VAL A 88 -6.14 -2.80 -13.59
N HIS A 89 -7.02 -3.36 -12.76
CA HIS A 89 -8.05 -4.32 -13.17
C HIS A 89 -9.36 -3.64 -13.59
N PHE A 90 -9.32 -2.41 -14.11
CA PHE A 90 -10.52 -1.61 -14.30
C PHE A 90 -11.55 -2.25 -15.24
N VAL A 91 -11.08 -2.89 -16.32
CA VAL A 91 -11.96 -3.60 -17.27
C VAL A 91 -12.67 -4.78 -16.60
N ASP A 92 -11.95 -5.57 -15.79
CA ASP A 92 -12.55 -6.69 -15.05
C ASP A 92 -13.51 -6.19 -13.98
N TYR A 93 -13.15 -5.11 -13.27
CA TYR A 93 -14.00 -4.45 -12.29
C TYR A 93 -15.31 -3.93 -12.92
N GLN A 94 -15.22 -3.28 -14.09
CA GLN A 94 -16.39 -2.78 -14.83
C GLN A 94 -17.32 -3.91 -15.28
N ASN A 95 -16.76 -5.07 -15.63
CA ASN A 95 -17.48 -6.23 -16.13
C ASN A 95 -17.86 -7.26 -15.04
N ASP A 96 -17.58 -6.99 -13.76
CA ASP A 96 -18.04 -7.84 -12.65
C ASP A 96 -19.57 -7.95 -12.66
N ILE A 97 -20.10 -9.06 -12.15
CA ILE A 97 -21.54 -9.29 -12.03
C ILE A 97 -22.22 -8.33 -11.01
N GLU A 98 -21.48 -7.82 -10.03
CA GLU A 98 -21.93 -6.84 -9.04
C GLU A 98 -20.89 -5.71 -8.88
N PRO A 99 -20.66 -4.87 -9.91
CA PRO A 99 -19.71 -3.78 -9.82
C PRO A 99 -20.27 -2.67 -8.92
N ILE A 100 -19.41 -1.80 -8.39
CA ILE A 100 -19.86 -0.77 -7.46
C ILE A 100 -20.48 0.40 -8.25
N LYS A 101 -21.79 0.59 -8.06
CA LYS A 101 -22.59 1.60 -8.77
C LYS A 101 -23.20 2.66 -7.86
N GLU A 102 -23.41 3.85 -8.38
CA GLU A 102 -24.25 4.87 -7.75
C GLU A 102 -25.72 4.43 -7.69
N LYS A 103 -26.52 5.15 -6.90
CA LYS A 103 -27.97 4.90 -6.81
C LYS A 103 -28.69 5.00 -8.16
N ASN A 104 -28.16 5.80 -9.09
CA ASN A 104 -28.68 5.96 -10.45
C ASN A 104 -28.21 4.87 -11.43
N GLY A 105 -27.41 3.90 -10.97
CA GLY A 105 -26.90 2.78 -11.77
C GLY A 105 -25.56 3.04 -12.47
N ASN A 106 -25.02 4.25 -12.39
CA ASN A 106 -23.72 4.57 -13.00
C ASN A 106 -22.58 3.85 -12.27
N LEU A 107 -21.60 3.33 -13.02
CA LEU A 107 -20.38 2.78 -12.43
C LEU A 107 -19.61 3.88 -11.68
N ILE A 108 -19.03 3.53 -10.55
CA ILE A 108 -18.14 4.42 -9.79
C ILE A 108 -16.70 4.05 -10.11
N ASP A 109 -15.92 5.04 -10.53
CA ASP A 109 -14.50 4.84 -10.82
C ASP A 109 -13.71 4.55 -9.53
N PRO A 110 -12.66 3.71 -9.60
CA PRO A 110 -11.86 3.35 -8.43
C PRO A 110 -11.27 4.53 -7.65
N ASP A 111 -10.92 5.62 -8.32
CA ASP A 111 -10.28 6.79 -7.71
C ASP A 111 -11.19 7.54 -6.72
N VAL A 112 -12.50 7.56 -6.98
CA VAL A 112 -13.52 8.19 -6.13
C VAL A 112 -14.19 7.22 -5.15
N LEU A 113 -13.89 5.92 -5.20
CA LEU A 113 -14.46 4.95 -4.26
C LEU A 113 -14.06 5.24 -2.81
N HIS A 114 -15.04 5.20 -1.92
CA HIS A 114 -14.81 5.26 -0.48
C HIS A 114 -14.38 3.89 0.07
N LEU A 115 -13.45 3.90 1.03
CA LEU A 115 -12.86 2.70 1.64
C LEU A 115 -13.90 1.65 2.08
N GLY A 116 -15.01 2.07 2.67
CA GLY A 116 -16.06 1.15 3.14
C GLY A 116 -16.69 0.32 2.02
N ARG A 117 -16.95 0.93 0.84
CA ARG A 117 -17.51 0.22 -0.32
C ARG A 117 -16.46 -0.69 -0.96
N MET A 118 -15.22 -0.22 -1.06
CA MET A 118 -14.11 -1.03 -1.56
C MET A 118 -13.88 -2.27 -0.69
N ARG A 119 -13.87 -2.10 0.64
CA ARG A 119 -13.70 -3.21 1.58
C ARG A 119 -14.70 -4.33 1.35
N HIS A 120 -15.99 -3.99 1.20
CA HIS A 120 -17.04 -4.98 0.93
C HIS A 120 -16.83 -5.71 -0.40
N PHE A 121 -16.45 -4.98 -1.45
CA PHE A 121 -16.14 -5.56 -2.75
C PHE A 121 -14.93 -6.51 -2.68
N PHE A 122 -13.83 -6.05 -2.07
CA PHE A 122 -12.62 -6.86 -1.88
C PHE A 122 -12.89 -8.12 -1.06
N LYS A 123 -13.65 -8.02 0.04
CA LYS A 123 -14.06 -9.18 0.83
C LYS A 123 -14.78 -10.24 -0.01
N LYS A 124 -15.69 -9.81 -0.89
CA LYS A 124 -16.46 -10.70 -1.75
C LYS A 124 -15.65 -11.30 -2.92
N ARG A 125 -14.75 -10.53 -3.53
CA ARG A 125 -14.15 -10.86 -4.83
C ARG A 125 -12.66 -11.18 -4.80
N ILE A 126 -11.91 -10.57 -3.88
CA ILE A 126 -10.46 -10.56 -3.89
C ILE A 126 -9.88 -11.36 -2.71
N TRP A 127 -10.49 -11.24 -1.53
CA TRP A 127 -10.00 -11.86 -0.28
C TRP A 127 -10.74 -13.16 0.11
N SER A 128 -11.69 -13.63 -0.68
CA SER A 128 -12.59 -14.75 -0.33
C SER A 128 -11.88 -16.10 -0.07
N ASN A 129 -10.62 -16.24 -0.48
CA ASN A 129 -9.80 -17.45 -0.30
C ASN A 129 -8.38 -17.11 0.20
N ARG A 130 -8.29 -16.36 1.30
CA ARG A 130 -7.01 -15.94 1.89
C ARG A 130 -6.89 -16.39 3.34
N ASP A 131 -5.68 -16.75 3.75
CA ASP A 131 -5.39 -17.19 5.12
C ASP A 131 -5.47 -16.04 6.12
N PHE A 132 -5.19 -14.80 5.67
CA PHE A 132 -5.24 -13.61 6.51
C PHE A 132 -6.53 -12.83 6.31
N ASP A 133 -7.15 -12.40 7.42
CA ASP A 133 -8.37 -11.59 7.40
C ASP A 133 -8.08 -10.11 7.11
N TRP A 134 -7.91 -9.81 5.82
CA TRP A 134 -7.70 -8.46 5.32
C TRP A 134 -8.89 -7.53 5.60
N ASP A 135 -10.13 -8.06 5.67
CA ASP A 135 -11.32 -7.27 5.96
C ASP A 135 -11.27 -6.74 7.40
N ALA A 136 -10.98 -7.59 8.37
CA ALA A 136 -10.82 -7.20 9.76
C ALA A 136 -9.67 -6.20 9.96
N TRP A 137 -8.54 -6.43 9.27
CA TRP A 137 -7.39 -5.53 9.34
C TRP A 137 -7.69 -4.14 8.78
N ILE A 138 -8.30 -4.05 7.59
CA ILE A 138 -8.72 -2.77 7.01
C ILE A 138 -9.78 -2.10 7.88
N GLN A 139 -10.71 -2.86 8.46
CA GLN A 139 -11.71 -2.32 9.38
C GLN A 139 -11.07 -1.68 10.62
N LYS A 140 -10.05 -2.32 11.21
CA LYS A 140 -9.29 -1.77 12.33
C LYS A 140 -8.66 -0.43 11.96
N ILE A 141 -7.94 -0.37 10.83
CA ILE A 141 -7.31 0.86 10.35
C ILE A 141 -8.35 1.96 10.10
N GLN A 142 -9.48 1.62 9.49
CA GLN A 142 -10.57 2.56 9.24
C GLN A 142 -11.11 3.14 10.56
N GLN A 143 -11.34 2.30 11.57
CA GLN A 143 -11.81 2.75 12.88
C GLN A 143 -10.82 3.69 13.56
N ARG A 144 -9.53 3.34 13.56
CA ARG A 144 -8.44 4.15 14.15
C ARG A 144 -8.26 5.48 13.41
N ARG A 145 -8.22 5.48 12.06
CA ARG A 145 -8.16 6.71 11.23
C ARG A 145 -9.32 7.66 11.52
N ASN A 146 -10.52 7.13 11.77
CA ASN A 146 -11.70 7.95 12.04
C ASN A 146 -11.63 8.69 13.37
N ALA A 147 -10.66 8.40 14.24
CA ALA A 147 -10.38 9.19 15.45
C ALA A 147 -9.88 10.61 15.16
N ILE A 148 -9.50 10.92 13.91
CA ILE A 148 -9.26 12.30 13.47
C ILE A 148 -10.46 13.22 13.72
N HIS A 149 -11.67 12.65 13.79
CA HIS A 149 -12.86 13.32 14.31
C HIS A 149 -12.88 13.26 15.85
N ALA A 150 -11.93 13.95 16.48
CA ALA A 150 -11.54 13.85 17.90
C ALA A 150 -12.62 14.25 18.94
N TYR A 151 -13.85 14.53 18.51
CA TYR A 151 -14.95 14.92 19.41
C TYR A 151 -15.54 13.76 20.21
N LYS A 152 -15.34 12.52 19.73
CA LYS A 152 -15.78 11.30 20.44
C LYS A 152 -14.55 10.56 20.93
N ASP A 153 -14.62 10.09 22.17
CA ASP A 153 -13.64 9.14 22.68
C ASP A 153 -13.65 7.88 21.83
N LYS A 154 -12.47 7.51 21.34
CA LYS A 154 -12.24 6.34 20.49
C LYS A 154 -10.92 5.76 20.90
N ASP A 155 -10.89 4.45 21.06
CA ASP A 155 -9.62 3.75 21.23
C ASP A 155 -8.76 3.99 19.97
N ILE A 156 -7.58 4.56 20.16
CA ILE A 156 -6.56 4.81 19.14
C ILE A 156 -5.36 3.87 19.24
N GLY A 157 -5.32 3.00 20.26
CA GLY A 157 -4.25 2.04 20.50
C GLY A 157 -2.93 2.70 20.93
N THR A 158 -1.82 2.08 20.53
CA THR A 158 -0.45 2.53 20.86
C THR A 158 0.44 2.61 19.61
N PHE A 159 1.61 3.25 19.73
CA PHE A 159 2.60 3.23 18.65
C PHE A 159 3.17 1.82 18.37
N ASP A 160 3.26 0.97 19.39
CA ASP A 160 3.68 -0.42 19.19
C ASP A 160 2.68 -1.20 18.32
N GLU A 161 1.38 -1.06 18.62
CA GLU A 161 0.31 -1.58 17.76
C GLU A 161 0.41 -1.01 16.35
N PHE A 162 0.53 0.32 16.22
CA PHE A 162 0.68 0.98 14.92
C PHE A 162 1.83 0.39 14.10
N PHE A 163 3.00 0.14 14.70
CA PHE A 163 4.14 -0.44 13.99
C PHE A 163 3.97 -1.91 13.65
N VAL A 164 3.14 -2.66 14.39
CA VAL A 164 2.71 -4.00 13.95
C VAL A 164 1.89 -3.88 12.66
N ASP A 165 0.98 -2.91 12.58
CA ASP A 165 0.16 -2.69 11.39
C ASP A 165 0.92 -2.10 10.20
N VAL A 166 1.97 -1.31 10.43
CA VAL A 166 2.89 -0.89 9.34
C VAL A 166 3.60 -2.10 8.73
N ARG A 167 3.99 -3.09 9.54
CA ARG A 167 4.54 -4.36 9.02
C ARG A 167 3.50 -5.16 8.26
N GLN A 168 2.28 -5.20 8.76
CA GLN A 168 1.18 -5.86 8.07
C GLN A 168 0.85 -5.18 6.74
N TYR A 169 0.95 -3.85 6.66
CA TYR A 169 0.77 -3.11 5.41
C TYR A 169 1.84 -3.45 4.36
N LEU A 170 3.08 -3.69 4.77
CA LEU A 170 4.10 -4.17 3.82
C LEU A 170 3.69 -5.51 3.18
N ILE A 171 3.18 -6.45 3.98
CA ILE A 171 2.68 -7.74 3.49
C ILE A 171 1.49 -7.52 2.56
N PHE A 172 0.54 -6.66 2.95
CA PHE A 172 -0.61 -6.29 2.14
C PHE A 172 -0.19 -5.73 0.77
N LEU A 173 0.74 -4.78 0.77
CA LEU A 173 1.25 -4.14 -0.44
C LEU A 173 1.95 -5.15 -1.36
N GLN A 174 2.71 -6.08 -0.80
CA GLN A 174 3.35 -7.17 -1.55
C GLN A 174 2.32 -8.11 -2.19
N GLU A 175 1.27 -8.48 -1.45
CA GLU A 175 0.20 -9.33 -1.94
C GLU A 175 -0.59 -8.64 -3.06
N MET A 176 -0.99 -7.38 -2.86
CA MET A 176 -1.69 -6.62 -3.90
C MET A 176 -0.81 -6.45 -5.15
N ASN A 177 0.47 -6.11 -4.99
CA ASN A 177 1.43 -6.06 -6.09
C ASN A 177 1.59 -7.41 -6.79
N SER A 178 1.44 -8.53 -6.08
CA SER A 178 1.53 -9.87 -6.68
C SER A 178 0.39 -10.20 -7.63
N GLY A 179 -0.78 -9.62 -7.41
CA GLY A 179 -1.95 -9.80 -8.27
C GLY A 179 -2.03 -8.83 -9.42
N LEU A 180 -1.04 -7.96 -9.66
CA LEU A 180 -1.04 -7.04 -10.80
C LEU A 180 -0.45 -7.71 -12.06
N PRO A 181 -1.05 -7.48 -13.24
CA PRO A 181 -0.65 -8.11 -14.49
C PRO A 181 0.56 -7.39 -15.11
N TYR A 182 1.76 -7.74 -14.65
CA TYR A 182 2.99 -7.29 -15.31
C TYR A 182 3.27 -8.10 -16.59
N PRO A 183 3.93 -7.50 -17.60
CA PRO A 183 4.30 -8.22 -18.83
C PRO A 183 5.22 -9.41 -18.56
N ASP A 184 6.15 -9.25 -17.61
CA ASP A 184 6.99 -10.31 -17.08
C ASP A 184 7.46 -9.99 -15.65
N SER A 185 8.16 -10.94 -15.04
CA SER A 185 8.62 -10.85 -13.64
C SER A 185 9.70 -9.80 -13.37
N GLY A 186 10.34 -9.25 -14.41
CA GLY A 186 11.37 -8.22 -14.34
C GLY A 186 10.80 -6.81 -14.19
N TYR A 187 9.58 -6.58 -14.71
CA TYR A 187 8.87 -5.31 -14.51
C TYR A 187 8.21 -5.19 -13.14
N ARG A 188 7.93 -6.32 -12.48
CA ARG A 188 7.31 -6.31 -11.15
C ARG A 188 8.26 -5.65 -10.14
N PRO A 189 7.86 -4.54 -9.49
CA PRO A 189 8.65 -3.92 -8.46
C PRO A 189 8.96 -4.88 -7.30
N ARG A 190 10.22 -4.88 -6.86
CA ARG A 190 10.71 -5.69 -5.72
C ARG A 190 11.46 -4.83 -4.72
N GLU A 191 11.41 -5.26 -3.47
CA GLU A 191 12.00 -4.54 -2.35
C GLU A 191 13.49 -4.85 -2.15
N GLU A 192 14.09 -5.70 -2.98
CA GLU A 192 15.39 -6.36 -2.76
C GLU A 192 16.41 -5.54 -1.94
N LEU A 193 16.82 -6.13 -0.81
CA LEU A 193 18.03 -5.71 -0.11
C LEU A 193 19.20 -5.99 -1.04
N LYS A 194 19.98 -4.96 -1.39
CA LYS A 194 21.36 -5.20 -1.81
C LYS A 194 22.06 -5.80 -0.59
N ILE A 195 22.09 -7.13 -0.48
CA ILE A 195 23.08 -7.79 0.36
C ILE A 195 24.42 -7.30 -0.22
N ARG A 196 25.16 -6.51 0.57
CA ARG A 196 26.55 -6.20 0.26
C ARG A 196 27.32 -7.52 0.35
N THR A 197 27.32 -8.30 -0.73
CA THR A 197 28.33 -9.35 -0.90
C THR A 197 29.63 -8.61 -1.17
N LYS A 198 30.37 -8.28 -0.10
CA LYS A 198 31.82 -8.09 -0.23
C LYS A 198 32.38 -9.45 -0.63
N CYS A 199 32.41 -9.73 -1.93
CA CYS A 199 33.37 -10.68 -2.46
C CYS A 199 34.74 -10.04 -2.26
N ALA A 200 35.34 -10.27 -1.09
CA ALA A 200 36.76 -10.11 -0.92
C ALA A 200 37.42 -11.21 -1.77
N TYR A 201 37.73 -10.86 -3.02
CA TYR A 201 38.79 -11.55 -3.75
C TYR A 201 40.08 -11.28 -2.98
N ILE A 202 40.44 -12.21 -2.09
CA ILE A 202 41.81 -12.30 -1.60
C ILE A 202 42.62 -12.86 -2.77
N SER A 203 43.24 -11.93 -3.51
CA SER A 203 44.25 -12.25 -4.50
C SER A 203 45.53 -12.70 -3.80
N ARG A 204 45.93 -13.95 -4.07
CA ARG A 204 47.30 -14.42 -4.30
C ARG A 204 48.42 -13.84 -3.42
N THR A 205 48.86 -14.65 -2.47
CA THR A 205 50.28 -14.89 -2.10
C THR A 205 50.35 -16.42 -2.00
N HIS A 206 51.27 -17.22 -2.54
CA HIS A 206 52.62 -17.18 -3.11
C HIS A 206 52.80 -18.58 -3.83
N PRO A 207 53.89 -18.95 -4.54
CA PRO A 207 55.29 -18.67 -4.21
C PRO A 207 56.25 -18.44 -5.39
N ASP A 208 57.30 -17.66 -5.12
CA ASP A 208 58.59 -17.83 -5.76
C ASP A 208 59.62 -18.09 -4.63
N PHE A 209 60.51 -19.05 -4.89
CA PHE A 209 61.58 -19.64 -4.07
C PHE A 209 61.22 -20.84 -3.18
#